data_AF-A0A9P6LHE8-F1
#
_entry.id   AF-A0A9P6LHE8-F1
#
_cell.length_a   1.000
_cell.length_b   1.000
_cell.length_c   1.000
_cell.angle_alpha   90.00
_cell.angle_beta   90.00
_cell.angle_gamma   90.00
#
_symmetry.space_group_name_H-M   'P 1'
#
loop_
_entity.id
_entity.type
_entity.pdbx_description
1 polymer ?
#
loop_
_entity_poly.entity_id
_entity_poly.type
_entity_poly.pdbx_seq_one_letter_code
_entity_poly.pdbx_strand_id
1 'polypeptide(L)'
;MLLLLNLPVEVLEAVVQASDTVSTLNSIARTCRHLKTIANPILHRRALQEKACWDWATKRDRGDIFERVLAHQITSRWVFRAHDLNVCLLEALKAGSFRIANILLDAGAEVLYSAGSRQCPRCDETVDWLKGQSRLHLGSLAIAARSRYHLTFWYRSIPVKPYNSETEYWRLKKRAMEKILRQLRKDLDQNRLKNPEVSRDEYQRELDIALVEAASADAHSIELMDFLLTAGANINADASVNAGVDNSPQVVGQVWHSAVDEEVPSLFRAKVEFLINHGVDTTRVWSWHGVQTTIDFFLRKLQWAYLYTGDASFVERNLLFTDILESFGCLQWPQVRFGHSTAENGSLPDMQVRDVNEPGARELQMIFDDDPGSMKSMALLEALRSHLRRKQPGNCAETSSSVAEQPEVYGTKEIRDFDACCLELPRGIEGLEELYRTWIAERQCLNVT
;
A
#
# COMPACT_ATOMS: atom_id res chain seq x y z
N MET A 1 21.16 -23.14 -46.58
CA MET A 1 20.55 -21.89 -46.06
C MET A 1 19.46 -21.30 -46.96
N LEU A 2 19.62 -21.32 -48.30
CA LEU A 2 18.62 -20.78 -49.25
C LEU A 2 17.25 -21.48 -49.22
N LEU A 3 17.18 -22.77 -48.88
CA LEU A 3 15.93 -23.53 -48.83
C LEU A 3 14.97 -23.11 -47.71
N LEU A 4 15.49 -22.65 -46.56
CA LEU A 4 14.66 -22.26 -45.40
C LEU A 4 14.09 -20.84 -45.52
N LEU A 5 14.75 -19.95 -46.26
CA LEU A 5 14.31 -18.56 -46.46
C LEU A 5 13.12 -18.44 -47.41
N ASN A 6 12.90 -19.47 -48.25
CA ASN A 6 11.82 -19.50 -49.24
C ASN A 6 10.57 -20.25 -48.75
N LEU A 7 10.61 -20.82 -47.53
CA LEU A 7 9.45 -21.49 -46.95
C LEU A 7 8.54 -20.46 -46.26
N PRO A 8 7.22 -20.61 -46.38
CA PRO A 8 6.28 -19.83 -45.59
C PRO A 8 6.55 -20.02 -44.09
N VAL A 9 6.37 -18.95 -43.31
CA VAL A 9 6.63 -18.95 -41.86
C VAL A 9 5.79 -20.02 -41.17
N GLU A 10 4.59 -20.26 -41.66
CA GLU A 10 3.63 -21.26 -41.16
C GLU A 10 4.17 -22.69 -41.29
N VAL A 11 4.89 -23.00 -42.38
CA VAL A 11 5.51 -24.31 -42.60
C VAL A 11 6.72 -24.50 -41.68
N LEU A 12 7.52 -23.44 -41.52
CA LEU A 12 8.63 -23.44 -40.57
C LEU A 12 8.13 -23.61 -39.13
N GLU A 13 7.07 -22.91 -38.75
CA GLU A 13 6.42 -23.06 -37.45
C GLU A 13 5.93 -24.49 -37.22
N ALA A 14 5.29 -25.12 -38.20
CA ALA A 14 4.83 -26.50 -38.08
C ALA A 14 5.99 -27.50 -37.86
N VAL A 15 7.11 -27.34 -38.60
CA VAL A 15 8.30 -28.19 -38.44
C VAL A 15 8.96 -27.98 -37.09
N VAL A 16 9.07 -26.73 -36.64
CA VAL A 16 9.66 -26.41 -35.32
C VAL A 16 8.75 -26.91 -34.21
N GLN A 17 7.42 -26.80 -34.34
CA GLN A 17 6.45 -27.35 -33.37
C GLN A 17 6.52 -28.87 -33.25
N ALA A 18 6.78 -29.58 -34.36
CA ALA A 18 6.94 -31.03 -34.39
C ALA A 18 8.25 -31.53 -33.73
N SER A 19 9.17 -30.63 -33.38
CA SER A 19 10.41 -31.01 -32.71
C SER A 19 10.13 -31.34 -31.24
N ASP A 20 10.37 -32.56 -30.74
CA ASP A 20 9.86 -32.98 -29.42
C ASP A 20 10.65 -32.51 -28.19
N THR A 21 11.88 -31.99 -28.33
CA THR A 21 12.72 -31.64 -27.16
C THR A 21 13.07 -30.14 -27.06
N VAL A 22 13.16 -29.62 -25.84
CA VAL A 22 13.63 -28.25 -25.55
C VAL A 22 15.06 -28.04 -26.06
N SER A 23 15.90 -29.08 -26.01
CA SER A 23 17.27 -29.08 -26.56
C SER A 23 17.30 -28.83 -28.07
N THR A 24 16.43 -29.53 -28.83
CA THR A 24 16.31 -29.36 -30.28
C THR A 24 15.83 -27.95 -30.62
N LEU A 25 14.81 -27.44 -29.92
CA LEU A 25 14.31 -26.08 -30.11
C LEU A 25 15.38 -25.02 -29.82
N ASN A 26 16.19 -25.21 -28.77
CA ASN A 26 17.28 -24.30 -28.43
C ASN A 26 18.38 -24.30 -29.51
N SER A 27 18.69 -25.47 -30.06
CA SER A 27 19.64 -25.62 -31.15
C SER A 27 19.15 -24.93 -32.44
N ILE A 28 17.87 -25.09 -32.77
CA ILE A 28 17.22 -24.39 -33.89
C ILE A 28 17.27 -22.87 -33.68
N ALA A 29 16.93 -22.40 -32.48
CA ALA A 29 16.93 -20.97 -32.15
C ALA A 29 18.34 -20.33 -32.24
N ARG A 30 19.40 -21.11 -32.05
CA ARG A 30 20.79 -20.66 -32.18
C ARG A 30 21.32 -20.67 -33.61
N THR A 31 20.58 -21.24 -34.56
CA THR A 31 21.07 -21.47 -35.94
C THR A 31 21.11 -20.17 -36.76
N CYS A 32 20.05 -19.36 -36.76
CA CYS A 32 20.05 -18.05 -37.42
C CYS A 32 19.00 -17.10 -36.83
N ARG A 33 19.08 -15.79 -37.13
CA ARG A 33 18.12 -14.79 -36.60
C ARG A 33 16.66 -15.09 -36.95
N HIS A 34 16.39 -15.57 -38.16
CA HIS A 34 15.02 -15.88 -38.60
C HIS A 34 14.44 -17.08 -37.83
N LEU A 35 15.18 -18.19 -37.74
CA LEU A 35 14.79 -19.35 -36.93
C LEU A 35 14.75 -19.05 -35.43
N LYS A 36 15.58 -18.13 -34.94
CA LYS A 36 15.51 -17.62 -33.56
C LYS A 36 14.15 -16.98 -33.28
N THR A 37 13.64 -16.15 -34.20
CA THR A 37 12.34 -15.49 -34.04
C THR A 37 11.19 -16.51 -34.03
N ILE A 38 11.29 -17.59 -34.80
CA ILE A 38 10.25 -18.64 -34.89
C ILE A 38 10.33 -19.63 -33.72
N ALA A 39 11.53 -20.11 -33.38
CA ALA A 39 11.75 -21.16 -32.39
C ALA A 39 11.71 -20.66 -30.94
N ASN A 40 12.14 -19.41 -30.66
CA ASN A 40 12.12 -18.88 -29.29
C ASN A 40 10.71 -18.85 -28.68
N PRO A 41 9.65 -18.37 -29.37
CA PRO A 41 8.30 -18.43 -28.84
C PRO A 41 7.85 -19.85 -28.49
N ILE A 42 8.21 -20.86 -29.29
CA ILE A 42 7.86 -22.27 -29.05
C ILE A 42 8.67 -22.83 -27.86
N LEU A 43 9.95 -22.49 -27.79
CA LEU A 43 10.83 -22.85 -26.67
C LEU A 43 10.35 -22.22 -25.35
N HIS A 44 10.01 -20.94 -25.35
CA HIS A 44 9.43 -20.26 -24.19
C HIS A 44 8.07 -20.88 -23.82
N ARG A 45 7.22 -21.18 -24.80
CA ARG A 45 5.95 -21.89 -24.56
C ARG A 45 6.12 -23.23 -23.87
N ARG A 46 7.14 -24.02 -24.24
CA ARG A 46 7.43 -25.29 -23.57
C ARG A 46 8.04 -25.13 -22.19
N ALA A 47 8.98 -24.20 -22.03
CA ALA A 47 9.52 -23.88 -20.72
C ALA A 47 8.40 -23.47 -19.76
N LEU A 48 7.47 -22.67 -20.27
CA LEU A 48 6.29 -22.26 -19.54
C LEU A 48 5.15 -23.32 -19.55
N GLN A 49 5.42 -24.60 -19.71
CA GLN A 49 4.49 -25.64 -19.22
C GLN A 49 4.79 -26.00 -17.77
N GLU A 50 5.99 -25.63 -17.31
CA GLU A 50 6.40 -25.81 -15.93
C GLU A 50 5.96 -24.59 -15.12
N LYS A 51 5.20 -24.84 -14.04
CA LYS A 51 4.78 -23.80 -13.09
C LYS A 51 5.95 -22.94 -12.60
N ALA A 52 7.13 -23.55 -12.41
CA ALA A 52 8.33 -22.85 -11.97
C ALA A 52 8.77 -21.75 -12.95
N CYS A 53 8.60 -21.95 -14.26
CA CYS A 53 8.95 -20.95 -15.26
C CYS A 53 7.94 -19.79 -15.30
N TRP A 54 6.64 -20.06 -15.07
CA TRP A 54 5.63 -19.02 -14.89
C TRP A 54 5.92 -18.14 -13.69
N ASP A 55 6.16 -18.78 -12.54
CA ASP A 55 6.45 -18.08 -11.30
C ASP A 55 7.70 -17.22 -11.46
N TRP A 56 8.73 -17.73 -12.14
CA TRP A 56 9.94 -16.99 -12.43
C TRP A 56 9.71 -15.77 -13.32
N ALA A 57 9.00 -15.94 -14.44
CA ALA A 57 8.74 -14.85 -15.38
C ALA A 57 7.86 -13.78 -14.75
N THR A 58 6.85 -14.21 -14.00
CA THR A 58 5.94 -13.36 -13.24
C THR A 58 6.68 -12.58 -12.17
N LYS A 59 7.47 -13.23 -11.31
CA LYS A 59 8.23 -12.54 -10.23
C LYS A 59 9.28 -11.56 -10.75
N ARG A 60 9.67 -11.64 -12.02
CA ARG A 60 10.67 -10.77 -12.65
C ARG A 60 10.07 -9.79 -13.67
N ASP A 61 8.75 -9.68 -13.72
CA ASP A 61 7.99 -8.85 -14.65
C ASP A 61 8.48 -8.94 -16.11
N ARG A 62 8.76 -10.17 -16.57
CA ARG A 62 9.20 -10.49 -17.94
C ARG A 62 8.05 -10.46 -18.93
N GLY A 63 7.44 -9.29 -19.11
CA GLY A 63 6.36 -9.05 -20.07
C GLY A 63 6.71 -9.44 -21.49
N ASP A 64 7.98 -9.26 -21.90
CA ASP A 64 8.50 -9.64 -23.21
C ASP A 64 8.32 -11.13 -23.55
N ILE A 65 8.37 -11.99 -22.54
CA ILE A 65 8.16 -13.42 -22.68
C ILE A 65 6.66 -13.71 -22.87
N PHE A 66 5.80 -13.09 -22.05
CA PHE A 66 4.35 -13.27 -22.12
C PHE A 66 3.77 -12.76 -23.46
N GLU A 67 4.18 -11.58 -23.92
CA GLU A 67 3.75 -11.04 -25.22
C GLU A 67 4.07 -12.01 -26.37
N ARG A 68 5.30 -12.53 -26.40
CA ARG A 68 5.71 -13.49 -27.44
C ARG A 68 4.96 -14.80 -27.36
N VAL A 69 4.69 -15.29 -26.15
CA VAL A 69 3.96 -16.54 -25.95
C VAL A 69 2.52 -16.39 -26.40
N LEU A 70 1.86 -15.30 -26.00
CA LEU A 70 0.45 -15.05 -26.33
C LEU A 70 0.24 -14.68 -27.80
N ALA A 71 1.20 -14.00 -28.44
CA ALA A 71 1.13 -13.65 -29.87
C ALA A 71 1.19 -14.86 -30.81
N HIS A 72 1.68 -16.02 -30.36
CA HIS A 72 1.84 -17.20 -31.22
C HIS A 72 0.89 -18.37 -30.84
N GLN A 73 -0.30 -18.07 -30.31
CA GLN A 73 -1.33 -19.06 -29.95
C GLN A 73 -2.08 -19.68 -31.17
N ILE A 74 -1.35 -20.05 -32.22
CA ILE A 74 -1.91 -20.42 -33.53
C ILE A 74 -2.52 -21.84 -33.54
N THR A 75 -2.14 -22.72 -32.60
CA THR A 75 -2.59 -24.12 -32.55
C THR A 75 -3.39 -24.46 -31.28
N SER A 76 -4.53 -25.13 -31.45
CA SER A 76 -5.52 -25.44 -30.38
C SER A 76 -4.97 -26.23 -29.18
N ARG A 77 -3.89 -26.99 -29.36
CA ARG A 77 -3.22 -27.74 -28.28
C ARG A 77 -2.41 -26.86 -27.33
N TRP A 78 -2.14 -25.60 -27.69
CA TRP A 78 -1.21 -24.73 -26.98
C TRP A 78 -1.81 -23.36 -26.64
N VAL A 79 -3.14 -23.26 -26.67
CA VAL A 79 -3.89 -22.08 -26.24
C VAL A 79 -3.73 -21.92 -24.75
N PHE A 80 -3.50 -20.68 -24.31
CA PHE A 80 -3.47 -20.34 -22.90
C PHE A 80 -4.83 -20.63 -22.28
N ARG A 81 -4.93 -21.65 -21.41
CA ARG A 81 -6.23 -22.00 -20.80
C ARG A 81 -6.67 -20.83 -19.92
N ALA A 82 -7.99 -20.60 -19.86
CA ALA A 82 -8.56 -19.54 -19.03
C ALA A 82 -8.10 -19.65 -17.57
N HIS A 83 -8.05 -20.87 -17.02
CA HIS A 83 -7.49 -21.13 -15.70
C HIS A 83 -6.06 -20.60 -15.53
N ASP A 84 -5.17 -20.93 -16.48
CA ASP A 84 -3.76 -20.56 -16.41
C ASP A 84 -3.57 -19.05 -16.55
N LEU A 85 -4.39 -18.37 -17.38
CA LEU A 85 -4.43 -16.91 -17.48
C LEU A 85 -4.83 -16.27 -16.13
N ASN A 86 -5.88 -16.77 -15.50
CA ASN A 86 -6.41 -16.24 -14.25
C ASN A 86 -5.42 -16.38 -13.09
N VAL A 87 -4.79 -17.57 -12.97
CA VAL A 87 -3.75 -17.82 -11.96
C VAL A 87 -2.55 -16.92 -12.20
N CYS A 88 -2.09 -16.79 -13.45
CA CYS A 88 -0.97 -15.91 -13.78
C CYS A 88 -1.29 -14.43 -13.48
N LEU A 89 -2.52 -13.98 -13.75
CA LEU A 89 -2.92 -12.61 -13.45
C LEU A 89 -2.85 -12.36 -11.94
N LEU A 90 -3.38 -13.28 -11.14
CA LEU A 90 -3.37 -13.12 -9.69
C LEU A 90 -1.95 -13.07 -9.13
N GLU A 91 -1.08 -13.97 -9.58
CA GLU A 91 0.32 -13.98 -9.16
C GLU A 91 1.08 -12.73 -9.66
N ALA A 92 0.76 -12.22 -10.86
CA ALA A 92 1.34 -10.99 -11.37
C ALA A 92 0.93 -9.78 -10.52
N LEU A 93 -0.34 -9.66 -10.13
CA LEU A 93 -0.82 -8.58 -9.27
C LEU A 93 -0.17 -8.65 -7.88
N LYS A 94 -0.12 -9.84 -7.26
CA LYS A 94 0.57 -10.07 -5.97
C LYS A 94 2.06 -9.73 -6.05
N ALA A 95 2.69 -10.05 -7.17
CA ALA A 95 4.11 -9.79 -7.39
C ALA A 95 4.40 -8.36 -7.87
N GLY A 96 3.40 -7.50 -8.05
CA GLY A 96 3.58 -6.14 -8.57
C GLY A 96 4.09 -6.07 -10.01
N SER A 97 3.86 -7.13 -10.79
CA SER A 97 4.31 -7.29 -12.18
C SER A 97 3.24 -6.78 -13.14
N PHE A 98 3.06 -5.46 -13.16
CA PHE A 98 2.00 -4.78 -13.88
C PHE A 98 2.21 -4.76 -15.39
N ARG A 99 3.42 -4.97 -15.94
CA ARG A 99 3.55 -5.21 -17.39
C ARG A 99 2.85 -6.51 -17.75
N ILE A 100 3.18 -7.58 -17.03
CA ILE A 100 2.54 -8.88 -17.23
C ILE A 100 1.03 -8.81 -16.96
N ALA A 101 0.60 -8.19 -15.85
CA ALA A 101 -0.83 -8.08 -15.53
C ALA A 101 -1.60 -7.37 -16.66
N ASN A 102 -1.04 -6.29 -17.22
CA ASN A 102 -1.64 -5.60 -18.35
C ASN A 102 -1.78 -6.50 -19.59
N ILE A 103 -0.74 -7.28 -19.91
CA ILE A 103 -0.73 -8.23 -21.03
C ILE A 103 -1.78 -9.33 -20.82
N LEU A 104 -1.87 -9.87 -19.61
CA LEU A 104 -2.84 -10.91 -19.26
C LEU A 104 -4.29 -10.41 -19.31
N LEU A 105 -4.54 -9.18 -18.82
CA LEU A 105 -5.84 -8.53 -18.95
C LEU A 105 -6.21 -8.29 -20.43
N ASP A 106 -5.24 -7.90 -21.27
CA ASP A 106 -5.46 -7.76 -22.73
C ASP A 106 -5.73 -9.11 -23.41
N ALA A 107 -5.15 -10.20 -22.88
CA ALA A 107 -5.39 -11.56 -23.32
C ALA A 107 -6.69 -12.18 -22.79
N GLY A 108 -7.48 -11.44 -22.01
CA GLY A 108 -8.78 -11.88 -21.51
C GLY A 108 -8.75 -12.65 -20.20
N ALA A 109 -7.68 -12.50 -19.40
CA ALA A 109 -7.68 -13.00 -18.02
C ALA A 109 -8.85 -12.39 -17.22
N GLU A 110 -9.53 -13.23 -16.44
CA GLU A 110 -10.72 -12.88 -15.68
C GLU A 110 -10.35 -12.07 -14.42
N VAL A 111 -11.16 -11.04 -14.15
CA VAL A 111 -11.05 -10.24 -12.94
C VAL A 111 -11.77 -10.96 -11.80
N LEU A 112 -11.07 -11.15 -10.68
CA LEU A 112 -11.60 -11.82 -9.49
C LEU A 112 -12.16 -10.79 -8.51
N TYR A 113 -13.27 -11.13 -7.87
CA TYR A 113 -13.88 -10.33 -6.81
C TYR A 113 -13.37 -10.77 -5.43
N SER A 114 -13.43 -9.89 -4.45
CA SER A 114 -13.15 -10.20 -3.04
C SER A 114 -14.06 -11.28 -2.47
N ALA A 115 -13.57 -11.94 -1.41
CA ALA A 115 -14.29 -13.03 -0.75
C ALA A 115 -15.65 -12.55 -0.21
N GLY A 116 -16.69 -13.35 -0.43
CA GLY A 116 -18.08 -13.01 -0.09
C GLY A 116 -18.87 -12.38 -1.24
N SER A 117 -18.23 -12.10 -2.39
CA SER A 117 -18.96 -11.89 -3.65
C SER A 117 -19.55 -13.21 -4.15
N ARG A 118 -20.77 -13.16 -4.71
CA ARG A 118 -21.44 -14.30 -5.36
C ARG A 118 -20.95 -14.53 -6.79
N GLN A 119 -20.16 -13.60 -7.33
CA GLN A 119 -19.63 -13.72 -8.68
C GLN A 119 -18.45 -14.69 -8.70
N CYS A 120 -18.73 -15.93 -9.08
CA CYS A 120 -17.71 -16.95 -9.29
C CYS A 120 -17.00 -16.77 -10.63
N PRO A 121 -15.70 -17.12 -10.71
CA PRO A 121 -15.02 -17.26 -11.98
C PRO A 121 -15.81 -18.14 -12.95
N ARG A 122 -15.77 -17.82 -14.25
CA ARG A 122 -16.45 -18.59 -15.29
C ARG A 122 -15.85 -19.97 -15.53
N CYS A 123 -14.60 -20.17 -15.09
CA CYS A 123 -13.84 -21.39 -15.27
C CYS A 123 -13.87 -22.23 -13.97
N ASP A 124 -14.46 -23.44 -14.05
CA ASP A 124 -14.61 -24.35 -12.91
C ASP A 124 -13.27 -24.71 -12.28
N GLU A 125 -12.21 -24.90 -13.07
CA GLU A 125 -10.88 -25.18 -12.52
C GLU A 125 -10.32 -23.99 -11.70
N THR A 126 -10.69 -22.76 -12.06
CA THR A 126 -10.34 -21.56 -11.27
C THR A 126 -11.13 -21.51 -9.99
N VAL A 127 -12.41 -21.87 -10.03
CA VAL A 127 -13.27 -21.93 -8.84
C VAL A 127 -12.73 -22.94 -7.83
N ASP A 128 -12.38 -24.14 -8.27
CA ASP A 128 -11.86 -25.19 -7.41
C ASP A 128 -10.46 -24.85 -6.86
N TRP A 129 -9.63 -24.23 -7.69
CA TRP A 129 -8.34 -23.69 -7.22
C TRP A 129 -8.53 -22.63 -6.13
N LEU A 130 -9.47 -21.68 -6.29
CA LEU A 130 -9.75 -20.66 -5.29
C LEU A 130 -10.26 -21.25 -3.97
N LYS A 131 -11.12 -22.28 -4.01
CA LYS A 131 -11.56 -23.00 -2.80
C LYS A 131 -10.39 -23.61 -2.02
N GLY A 132 -9.36 -24.08 -2.73
CA GLY A 132 -8.11 -24.58 -2.13
C GLY A 132 -7.20 -23.49 -1.55
N GLN A 133 -7.43 -22.23 -1.89
CA GLN A 133 -6.68 -21.08 -1.39
C GLN A 133 -7.41 -20.42 -0.22
N SER A 134 -7.36 -21.07 0.95
CA SER A 134 -8.06 -20.65 2.19
C SER A 134 -7.71 -19.26 2.75
N ARG A 135 -6.87 -18.47 2.06
CA ARG A 135 -6.35 -17.16 2.49
C ARG A 135 -6.59 -16.01 1.51
N LEU A 136 -7.24 -16.27 0.36
CA LEU A 136 -7.52 -15.22 -0.62
C LEU A 136 -8.82 -14.50 -0.26
N HIS A 137 -8.70 -13.41 0.50
CA HIS A 137 -9.83 -12.54 0.85
C HIS A 137 -9.98 -11.34 -0.10
N LEU A 138 -8.92 -10.99 -0.82
CA LEU A 138 -8.85 -9.80 -1.68
C LEU A 138 -9.16 -10.13 -3.13
N GLY A 139 -9.95 -9.28 -3.79
CA GLY A 139 -10.17 -9.34 -5.23
C GLY A 139 -9.00 -8.74 -6.02
N SER A 140 -9.07 -8.82 -7.34
CA SER A 140 -8.00 -8.34 -8.23
C SER A 140 -7.72 -6.84 -8.07
N LEU A 141 -8.75 -6.02 -7.81
CA LEU A 141 -8.54 -4.58 -7.65
C LEU A 141 -7.83 -4.29 -6.33
N ALA A 142 -8.26 -4.93 -5.24
CA ALA A 142 -7.63 -4.80 -3.93
C ALA A 142 -6.18 -5.31 -3.93
N ILE A 143 -5.90 -6.44 -4.58
CA ILE A 143 -4.54 -6.96 -4.73
C ILE A 143 -3.67 -6.00 -5.53
N ALA A 144 -4.20 -5.43 -6.62
CA ALA A 144 -3.50 -4.41 -7.38
C ALA A 144 -3.18 -3.19 -6.49
N ALA A 145 -4.17 -2.67 -5.76
CA ALA A 145 -4.03 -1.53 -4.87
C ALA A 145 -2.96 -1.76 -3.79
N ARG A 146 -2.97 -2.94 -3.15
CA ARG A 146 -2.01 -3.37 -2.13
C ARG A 146 -0.55 -3.42 -2.61
N SER A 147 -0.32 -3.61 -3.90
CA SER A 147 1.03 -3.79 -4.42
C SER A 147 1.91 -2.56 -4.14
N ARG A 148 3.06 -2.79 -3.50
CA ARG A 148 4.02 -1.78 -3.04
C ARG A 148 5.29 -1.87 -3.88
N TYR A 149 5.76 -0.76 -4.43
CA TYR A 149 6.96 -0.71 -5.25
C TYR A 149 8.21 -1.12 -4.44
N HIS A 150 8.38 -0.58 -3.23
CA HIS A 150 9.61 -0.75 -2.45
C HIS A 150 9.70 -2.12 -1.76
N LEU A 151 8.60 -2.62 -1.19
CA LEU A 151 8.58 -3.97 -0.59
C LEU A 151 8.77 -5.07 -1.64
N THR A 152 8.34 -4.82 -2.88
CA THR A 152 8.40 -5.81 -3.94
C THR A 152 9.79 -5.88 -4.59
N PHE A 153 10.45 -4.74 -4.79
CA PHE A 153 11.68 -4.67 -5.60
C PHE A 153 12.91 -4.11 -4.89
N TRP A 154 12.76 -3.41 -3.76
CA TRP A 154 13.88 -2.81 -3.03
C TRP A 154 14.46 -3.77 -1.97
N TYR A 155 13.60 -4.47 -1.21
CA TYR A 155 14.04 -5.42 -0.18
C TYR A 155 14.36 -6.82 -0.72
N ARG A 156 13.82 -7.18 -1.88
CA ARG A 156 14.22 -8.40 -2.57
C ARG A 156 15.46 -8.07 -3.38
N SER A 157 16.55 -8.80 -3.13
CA SER A 157 17.82 -8.74 -3.89
C SER A 157 17.64 -9.21 -5.34
N ILE A 158 16.71 -8.61 -6.07
CA ILE A 158 16.41 -8.93 -7.46
C ILE A 158 17.51 -8.21 -8.26
N PRO A 159 18.37 -8.95 -8.97
CA PRO A 159 19.52 -8.37 -9.66
C PRO A 159 19.13 -7.45 -10.84
N VAL A 160 17.84 -7.41 -11.22
CA VAL A 160 17.30 -6.57 -12.29
C VAL A 160 16.05 -5.89 -11.76
N LYS A 161 16.10 -4.56 -11.60
CA LYS A 161 14.91 -3.76 -11.30
C LYS A 161 13.98 -3.80 -12.53
N PRO A 162 12.72 -4.26 -12.41
CA PRO A 162 11.85 -4.39 -13.58
C PRO A 162 11.35 -3.04 -14.10
N TYR A 163 11.30 -2.03 -13.25
CA TYR A 163 10.89 -0.67 -13.57
C TYR A 163 12.07 0.29 -13.38
N ASN A 164 12.12 1.33 -14.20
CA ASN A 164 13.17 2.33 -14.14
C ASN A 164 12.93 3.35 -13.01
N SER A 165 11.66 3.64 -12.70
CA SER A 165 11.26 4.49 -11.56
C SER A 165 9.90 4.09 -11.00
N GLU A 166 9.55 4.63 -9.82
CA GLU A 166 8.22 4.44 -9.23
C GLU A 166 7.13 5.08 -10.08
N THR A 167 7.42 6.18 -10.78
CA THR A 167 6.53 6.81 -11.77
C THR A 167 6.16 5.85 -12.90
N GLU A 168 7.14 5.11 -13.43
CA GLU A 168 6.86 4.10 -14.45
C GLU A 168 5.99 2.96 -13.88
N TYR A 169 6.31 2.51 -12.67
CA TYR A 169 5.52 1.49 -11.96
C TYR A 169 4.08 1.93 -11.76
N TRP A 170 3.86 3.15 -11.26
CA TRP A 170 2.53 3.72 -11.07
C TRP A 170 1.75 3.80 -12.37
N ARG A 171 2.36 4.32 -13.44
CA ARG A 171 1.70 4.42 -14.75
C ARG A 171 1.17 3.07 -15.24
N LEU A 172 1.95 2.01 -15.07
CA LEU A 172 1.56 0.65 -15.46
C LEU A 172 0.52 0.04 -14.50
N LYS A 173 0.68 0.27 -13.20
CA LYS A 173 -0.29 -0.11 -12.16
C LYS A 173 -1.65 0.54 -12.41
N LYS A 174 -1.69 1.86 -12.58
CA LYS A 174 -2.90 2.64 -12.90
C LYS A 174 -3.59 2.08 -14.15
N ARG A 175 -2.85 1.83 -15.23
CA ARG A 175 -3.41 1.21 -16.44
C ARG A 175 -4.03 -0.17 -16.20
N ALA A 176 -3.40 -1.01 -15.39
CA ALA A 176 -3.95 -2.32 -15.02
C ALA A 176 -5.23 -2.17 -14.18
N MET A 177 -5.24 -1.25 -13.21
CA MET A 177 -6.42 -0.96 -12.39
C MET A 177 -7.57 -0.38 -13.21
N GLU A 178 -7.31 0.49 -14.18
CA GLU A 178 -8.33 0.99 -15.12
C GLU A 178 -8.93 -0.13 -15.97
N LYS A 179 -8.14 -1.12 -16.39
CA LYS A 179 -8.65 -2.31 -17.08
C LYS A 179 -9.54 -3.15 -16.16
N ILE A 180 -9.09 -3.39 -14.92
CA ILE A 180 -9.84 -4.12 -13.90
C ILE A 180 -11.19 -3.42 -13.65
N LEU A 181 -11.18 -2.12 -13.36
CA LEU A 181 -12.39 -1.33 -13.13
C LEU A 181 -13.35 -1.34 -14.32
N ARG A 182 -12.84 -1.24 -15.55
CA ARG A 182 -13.68 -1.35 -16.75
C ARG A 182 -14.36 -2.71 -16.84
N GLN A 183 -13.68 -3.79 -16.47
CA GLN A 183 -14.28 -5.12 -16.47
C GLN A 183 -15.32 -5.25 -15.36
N LEU A 184 -15.01 -4.80 -14.13
CA LEU A 184 -15.96 -4.78 -13.01
C LEU A 184 -17.24 -3.99 -13.34
N ARG A 185 -17.12 -2.85 -14.02
CA ARG A 185 -18.27 -2.05 -14.47
C ARG A 185 -19.10 -2.77 -15.54
N LYS A 186 -18.45 -3.41 -16.51
CA LYS A 186 -19.16 -4.22 -17.52
C LYS A 186 -19.95 -5.35 -16.87
N ASP A 187 -19.35 -6.03 -15.90
CA ASP A 187 -19.99 -7.11 -15.17
C ASP A 187 -21.17 -6.59 -14.33
N LEU A 188 -21.01 -5.45 -13.66
CA LEU A 188 -22.10 -4.74 -12.96
C LEU A 188 -23.27 -4.44 -13.90
N ASP A 189 -23.00 -3.86 -15.07
CA ASP A 189 -24.04 -3.51 -16.05
C ASP A 189 -24.75 -4.76 -16.59
N GLN A 190 -24.01 -5.85 -16.84
CA GLN A 190 -24.59 -7.13 -17.28
C GLN A 190 -25.44 -7.80 -16.20
N ASN A 191 -25.02 -7.71 -14.93
CA ASN A 191 -25.68 -8.35 -13.81
C ASN A 191 -26.82 -7.51 -13.20
N ARG A 192 -26.82 -6.19 -13.42
CA ARG A 192 -27.92 -5.28 -13.03
C ARG A 192 -29.26 -5.71 -13.59
N LEU A 193 -29.28 -6.29 -14.79
CA LEU A 193 -30.48 -6.83 -15.42
C LEU A 193 -31.02 -8.10 -14.73
N LYS A 194 -30.18 -8.79 -13.96
CA LYS A 194 -30.52 -10.04 -13.27
C LYS A 194 -30.80 -9.83 -11.78
N ASN A 195 -29.99 -9.02 -11.08
CA ASN A 195 -30.11 -8.69 -9.65
C ASN A 195 -29.43 -7.33 -9.35
N PRO A 196 -30.18 -6.21 -9.34
CA PRO A 196 -29.60 -4.87 -9.27
C PRO A 196 -28.99 -4.47 -7.92
N GLU A 197 -29.54 -4.94 -6.79
CA GLU A 197 -29.03 -4.59 -5.45
C GLU A 197 -27.74 -5.34 -5.14
N VAL A 198 -27.74 -6.67 -5.30
CA VAL A 198 -26.57 -7.53 -5.01
C VAL A 198 -25.34 -7.16 -5.85
N SER A 199 -25.54 -6.84 -7.14
CA SER A 199 -24.43 -6.47 -8.04
C SER A 199 -23.79 -5.13 -7.67
N ARG A 200 -24.57 -4.17 -7.17
CA ARG A 200 -24.06 -2.87 -6.71
C ARG A 200 -23.22 -3.02 -5.44
N ASP A 201 -23.66 -3.85 -4.51
CA ASP A 201 -22.97 -4.07 -3.23
C ASP A 201 -21.61 -4.75 -3.45
N GLU A 202 -21.51 -5.71 -4.38
CA GLU A 202 -20.25 -6.40 -4.70
C GLU A 202 -19.23 -5.47 -5.37
N TYR A 203 -19.67 -4.61 -6.30
CA TYR A 203 -18.81 -3.60 -6.92
C TYR A 203 -18.31 -2.57 -5.90
N GLN A 204 -19.21 -2.07 -5.04
CA GLN A 204 -18.84 -1.11 -4.01
C GLN A 204 -17.88 -1.71 -3.00
N ARG A 205 -18.12 -2.93 -2.54
CA ARG A 205 -17.24 -3.65 -1.63
C ARG A 205 -15.82 -3.79 -2.19
N GLU A 206 -15.68 -4.13 -3.47
CA GLU A 206 -14.36 -4.26 -4.10
C GLU A 206 -13.62 -2.92 -4.16
N LEU A 207 -14.33 -1.82 -4.45
CA LEU A 207 -13.77 -0.47 -4.41
C LEU A 207 -13.31 -0.06 -3.01
N ASP A 208 -14.14 -0.33 -2.00
CA ASP A 208 -13.88 0.06 -0.63
C ASP A 208 -12.70 -0.72 -0.03
N ILE A 209 -12.61 -2.03 -0.28
CA ILE A 209 -11.45 -2.85 0.11
C ILE A 209 -10.20 -2.36 -0.64
N ALA A 210 -10.30 -2.02 -1.93
CA ALA A 210 -9.17 -1.49 -2.67
C ALA A 210 -8.69 -0.13 -2.11
N LEU A 211 -9.60 0.71 -1.61
CA LEU A 211 -9.27 1.99 -0.98
C LEU A 211 -8.48 1.78 0.32
N VAL A 212 -8.89 0.81 1.15
CA VAL A 212 -8.13 0.41 2.34
C VAL A 212 -6.71 -0.02 1.96
N GLU A 213 -6.60 -0.92 0.98
CA GLU A 213 -5.29 -1.43 0.55
C GLU A 213 -4.43 -0.34 -0.08
N ALA A 214 -5.04 0.64 -0.76
CA ALA A 214 -4.36 1.80 -1.32
C ALA A 214 -3.71 2.70 -0.26
N ALA A 215 -4.35 2.87 0.90
CA ALA A 215 -3.80 3.66 2.01
C ALA A 215 -2.49 3.07 2.56
N SER A 216 -2.28 1.76 2.40
CA SER A 216 -1.06 1.06 2.78
C SER A 216 0.06 1.11 1.72
N ALA A 217 -0.20 1.68 0.55
CA ALA A 217 0.78 1.75 -0.53
C ALA A 217 1.92 2.76 -0.25
N ASP A 218 2.96 2.72 -1.09
CA ASP A 218 4.16 3.56 -1.01
C ASP A 218 3.88 5.01 -1.50
N ALA A 219 4.81 5.64 -2.24
CA ALA A 219 4.76 7.07 -2.55
C ALA A 219 3.52 7.47 -3.37
N HIS A 220 3.03 6.59 -4.24
CA HIS A 220 1.81 6.83 -5.04
C HIS A 220 0.49 6.60 -4.30
N SER A 221 0.50 6.30 -2.99
CA SER A 221 -0.72 5.99 -2.22
C SER A 221 -1.80 7.06 -2.30
N ILE A 222 -1.43 8.34 -2.27
CA ILE A 222 -2.38 9.46 -2.36
C ILE A 222 -3.07 9.48 -3.71
N GLU A 223 -2.31 9.38 -4.81
CA GLU A 223 -2.89 9.33 -6.17
C GLU A 223 -3.74 8.09 -6.39
N LEU A 224 -3.35 6.98 -5.77
CA LEU A 224 -4.10 5.76 -5.82
C LEU A 224 -5.44 5.85 -5.06
N MET A 225 -5.44 6.46 -3.87
CA MET A 225 -6.67 6.74 -3.13
C MET A 225 -7.57 7.70 -3.90
N ASP A 226 -7.03 8.81 -4.41
CA ASP A 226 -7.75 9.79 -5.24
C ASP A 226 -8.37 9.15 -6.51
N PHE A 227 -7.61 8.27 -7.17
CA PHE A 227 -8.09 7.49 -8.31
C PHE A 227 -9.28 6.58 -7.94
N LEU A 228 -9.24 5.92 -6.79
CA LEU A 228 -10.31 5.04 -6.32
C LEU A 228 -11.54 5.81 -5.87
N LEU A 229 -11.36 6.95 -5.20
CA LEU A 229 -12.44 7.88 -4.84
C LEU A 229 -13.15 8.38 -6.10
N THR A 230 -12.39 8.80 -7.12
CA THR A 230 -12.94 9.19 -8.43
C THR A 230 -13.68 8.03 -9.12
N ALA A 231 -13.24 6.79 -8.88
CA ALA A 231 -13.91 5.59 -9.39
C ALA A 231 -15.22 5.24 -8.66
N GLY A 232 -15.50 5.87 -7.51
CA GLY A 232 -16.70 5.71 -6.70
C GLY A 232 -16.49 5.04 -5.34
N ALA A 233 -15.25 4.82 -4.90
CA ALA A 233 -15.00 4.28 -3.56
C ALA A 233 -15.54 5.23 -2.48
N ASN A 234 -16.12 4.70 -1.42
CA ASN A 234 -16.77 5.51 -0.40
C ASN A 234 -15.96 5.57 0.89
N ILE A 235 -15.26 6.69 1.07
CA ILE A 235 -14.47 6.98 2.27
C ILE A 235 -15.33 7.43 3.48
N ASN A 236 -16.63 7.59 3.29
CA ASN A 236 -17.60 7.93 4.32
C ASN A 236 -18.72 6.87 4.38
N ALA A 237 -18.42 5.62 4.03
CA ALA A 237 -19.39 4.54 4.14
C ALA A 237 -19.75 4.33 5.63
N ASP A 238 -20.87 4.90 6.05
CA ASP A 238 -21.44 4.68 7.37
C ASP A 238 -21.69 3.19 7.58
N ALA A 239 -21.21 2.69 8.71
CA ALA A 239 -21.31 1.29 9.17
C ALA A 239 -22.74 0.81 9.44
N SER A 240 -23.74 1.65 9.24
CA SER A 240 -25.15 1.31 9.30
C SER A 240 -25.66 1.32 7.87
N VAL A 241 -26.08 0.21 7.26
CA VAL A 241 -27.44 -0.27 7.52
C VAL A 241 -27.66 -1.75 7.15
N ASN A 242 -26.73 -2.50 6.52
CA ASN A 242 -27.10 -3.79 5.89
C ASN A 242 -26.14 -5.00 6.08
N ALA A 243 -25.64 -5.28 7.28
CA ALA A 243 -25.09 -6.61 7.56
C ALA A 243 -25.28 -7.02 9.02
N GLY A 244 -26.23 -7.92 9.29
CA GLY A 244 -26.37 -8.62 10.57
C GLY A 244 -25.26 -9.65 10.81
N VAL A 245 -24.01 -9.30 10.50
CA VAL A 245 -22.80 -10.09 10.77
C VAL A 245 -21.73 -9.11 11.23
N ASP A 246 -21.19 -9.36 12.42
CA ASP A 246 -20.22 -8.59 13.19
C ASP A 246 -19.21 -7.70 12.40
N ASN A 247 -19.01 -6.47 12.89
CA ASN A 247 -17.89 -5.55 12.61
C ASN A 247 -17.78 -4.93 11.19
N SER A 248 -18.49 -3.86 10.83
CA SER A 248 -18.12 -3.09 9.60
C SER A 248 -18.27 -1.55 9.60
N PRO A 249 -17.64 -0.83 10.54
CA PRO A 249 -17.11 0.53 10.35
C PRO A 249 -15.66 0.56 9.80
N GLN A 250 -15.27 -0.46 9.04
CA GLN A 250 -13.88 -0.85 8.80
C GLN A 250 -13.10 0.05 7.82
N VAL A 251 -13.72 0.60 6.79
CA VAL A 251 -12.96 1.18 5.66
C VAL A 251 -12.30 2.51 6.04
N VAL A 252 -13.08 3.47 6.52
CA VAL A 252 -12.61 4.80 6.96
C VAL A 252 -11.56 4.66 8.06
N GLY A 253 -11.87 3.81 9.04
CA GLY A 253 -11.01 3.51 10.16
C GLY A 253 -9.68 2.88 9.77
N GLN A 254 -9.69 1.93 8.82
CA GLN A 254 -8.48 1.27 8.34
C GLN A 254 -7.65 2.20 7.46
N VAL A 255 -8.28 3.04 6.63
CA VAL A 255 -7.59 4.06 5.83
C VAL A 255 -6.91 5.08 6.76
N TRP A 256 -7.62 5.58 7.78
CA TRP A 256 -7.05 6.47 8.79
C TRP A 256 -5.93 5.80 9.58
N HIS A 257 -6.14 4.55 10.03
CA HIS A 257 -5.10 3.74 10.69
C HIS A 257 -3.84 3.65 9.82
N SER A 258 -3.95 3.32 8.54
CA SER A 258 -2.80 3.23 7.64
C SER A 258 -2.08 4.56 7.44
N ALA A 259 -2.78 5.70 7.51
CA ALA A 259 -2.15 7.01 7.47
C ALA A 259 -1.41 7.32 8.77
N VAL A 260 -2.02 7.08 9.93
CA VAL A 260 -1.38 7.37 11.23
C VAL A 260 -0.30 6.37 11.62
N ASP A 261 -0.31 5.17 11.02
CA ASP A 261 0.73 4.16 11.21
C ASP A 261 1.93 4.34 10.26
N GLU A 262 1.86 5.27 9.32
CA GLU A 262 2.94 5.56 8.36
C GLU A 262 4.24 5.92 9.08
N GLU A 263 5.36 5.38 8.59
CA GLU A 263 6.69 5.60 9.19
C GLU A 263 7.48 6.68 8.49
N VAL A 264 7.17 6.95 7.22
CA VAL A 264 7.83 7.95 6.36
C VAL A 264 7.17 9.31 6.60
N PRO A 265 7.82 10.24 7.30
CA PRO A 265 7.19 11.50 7.70
C PRO A 265 6.51 12.37 6.61
N SER A 266 7.14 12.55 5.46
CA SER A 266 6.57 13.36 4.36
C SER A 266 5.30 12.69 3.83
N LEU A 267 5.33 11.35 3.72
CA LEU A 267 4.18 10.57 3.28
C LEU A 267 3.08 10.54 4.34
N PHE A 268 3.44 10.43 5.63
CA PHE A 268 2.53 10.54 6.76
C PHE A 268 1.75 11.86 6.67
N ARG A 269 2.46 12.99 6.58
CA ARG A 269 1.86 14.31 6.48
C ARG A 269 0.92 14.40 5.29
N ALA A 270 1.38 13.98 4.12
CA ALA A 270 0.60 14.08 2.90
C ALA A 270 -0.66 13.17 2.93
N LYS A 271 -0.59 11.98 3.53
CA LYS A 271 -1.75 11.10 3.76
C LYS A 271 -2.74 11.73 4.74
N VAL A 272 -2.26 12.27 5.87
CA VAL A 272 -3.09 12.94 6.86
C VAL A 272 -3.83 14.14 6.26
N GLU A 273 -3.10 15.04 5.59
CA GLU A 273 -3.67 16.21 4.91
C GLU A 273 -4.72 15.78 3.87
N PHE A 274 -4.41 14.76 3.07
CA PHE A 274 -5.35 14.22 2.08
C PHE A 274 -6.65 13.72 2.73
N LEU A 275 -6.57 12.95 3.81
CA LEU A 275 -7.75 12.38 4.47
C LEU A 275 -8.60 13.43 5.18
N ILE A 276 -7.98 14.43 5.81
CA ILE A 276 -8.69 15.58 6.40
C ILE A 276 -9.48 16.32 5.32
N ASN A 277 -8.85 16.59 4.17
CA ASN A 277 -9.51 17.26 3.05
C ASN A 277 -10.70 16.47 2.47
N HIS A 278 -10.76 15.16 2.72
CA HIS A 278 -11.86 14.28 2.33
C HIS A 278 -12.90 14.04 3.44
N GLY A 279 -12.79 14.74 4.58
CA GLY A 279 -13.78 14.72 5.65
C GLY A 279 -13.76 13.45 6.51
N VAL A 280 -12.63 12.73 6.54
CA VAL A 280 -12.45 11.55 7.39
C VAL A 280 -12.56 11.92 8.87
N ASP A 281 -13.27 11.11 9.67
CA ASP A 281 -13.28 11.25 11.12
C ASP A 281 -11.89 10.93 11.70
N THR A 282 -11.14 11.98 12.02
CA THR A 282 -9.79 11.88 12.56
C THR A 282 -9.74 11.61 14.06
N THR A 283 -10.89 11.54 14.74
CA THR A 283 -10.96 11.31 16.19
C THR A 283 -10.93 9.82 16.55
N ARG A 284 -11.17 8.94 15.58
CA ARG A 284 -11.31 7.49 15.77
C ARG A 284 -10.33 6.72 14.89
N VAL A 285 -9.41 6.02 15.52
CA VAL A 285 -8.51 5.08 14.86
C VAL A 285 -9.02 3.65 15.10
N TRP A 286 -9.15 2.87 14.03
CA TRP A 286 -9.51 1.46 14.13
C TRP A 286 -8.26 0.60 14.19
N SER A 287 -8.08 -0.13 15.28
CA SER A 287 -6.99 -1.09 15.45
C SER A 287 -7.53 -2.51 15.64
N TRP A 288 -6.66 -3.51 15.67
CA TRP A 288 -7.02 -4.88 16.06
C TRP A 288 -7.58 -4.99 17.48
N HIS A 289 -7.40 -3.97 18.33
CA HIS A 289 -8.00 -3.88 19.66
C HIS A 289 -9.38 -3.17 19.68
N GLY A 290 -9.92 -2.82 18.51
CA GLY A 290 -11.15 -2.03 18.37
C GLY A 290 -10.88 -0.54 18.13
N VAL A 291 -11.93 0.26 18.30
CA VAL A 291 -11.90 1.73 18.13
C VAL A 291 -11.16 2.36 19.29
N GLN A 292 -10.25 3.27 18.96
CA GLN A 292 -9.48 4.05 19.92
C GLN A 292 -9.45 5.50 19.48
N THR A 293 -9.14 6.40 20.41
CA THR A 293 -8.82 7.77 20.00
C THR A 293 -7.43 7.83 19.38
N THR A 294 -7.16 8.88 18.59
CA THR A 294 -5.84 9.06 17.97
C THR A 294 -4.72 9.14 19.00
N ILE A 295 -4.97 9.77 20.16
CA ILE A 295 -3.97 9.82 21.24
C ILE A 295 -3.73 8.45 21.88
N ASP A 296 -4.78 7.64 22.12
CA ASP A 296 -4.64 6.27 22.65
C ASP A 296 -3.77 5.42 21.73
N PHE A 297 -4.00 5.52 20.41
CA PHE A 297 -3.24 4.80 19.41
C PHE A 297 -1.74 5.13 19.49
N PHE A 298 -1.38 6.42 19.52
CA PHE A 298 0.02 6.83 19.60
C PHE A 298 0.68 6.47 20.94
N LEU A 299 -0.02 6.64 22.06
CA LEU A 299 0.53 6.27 23.37
C LEU A 299 0.78 4.76 23.46
N ARG A 300 -0.14 3.94 22.95
CA ARG A 300 0.09 2.49 22.83
C ARG A 300 1.24 2.20 21.90
N LYS A 301 1.31 2.81 20.72
CA LYS A 301 2.42 2.63 19.77
C LYS A 301 3.77 2.94 20.40
N LEU A 302 3.87 4.03 21.17
CA LEU A 302 5.04 4.41 21.95
C LEU A 302 5.36 3.41 23.07
N GLN A 303 4.35 2.96 23.81
CA GLN A 303 4.53 1.94 24.86
C GLN A 303 5.04 0.61 24.27
N TRP A 304 4.50 0.18 23.13
CA TRP A 304 4.98 -1.00 22.41
C TRP A 304 6.43 -0.85 21.96
N ALA A 305 6.82 0.31 21.43
CA ALA A 305 8.22 0.57 21.08
C ALA A 305 9.13 0.55 22.32
N TYR A 306 8.66 1.11 23.43
CA TYR A 306 9.36 1.03 24.70
C TYR A 306 9.61 -0.43 25.15
N LEU A 307 8.60 -1.30 25.06
CA LEU A 307 8.73 -2.70 25.49
C LEU A 307 9.65 -3.53 24.59
N TYR A 308 9.71 -3.24 23.29
CA TYR A 308 10.29 -4.18 22.32
C TYR A 308 11.47 -3.65 21.49
N THR A 309 11.55 -2.35 21.20
CA THR A 309 12.56 -1.83 20.25
C THR A 309 13.69 -1.09 20.94
N GLY A 310 13.40 -0.24 21.93
CA GLY A 310 14.40 0.61 22.59
C GLY A 310 15.08 1.60 21.64
N ASP A 311 14.43 1.93 20.53
CA ASP A 311 14.92 2.86 19.51
C ASP A 311 14.43 4.29 19.84
N ALA A 312 15.34 5.16 20.29
CA ALA A 312 15.01 6.55 20.63
C ALA A 312 14.51 7.35 19.40
N SER A 313 15.03 7.03 18.20
CA SER A 313 14.60 7.71 16.96
C SER A 313 13.14 7.41 16.62
N PHE A 314 12.64 6.24 17.01
CA PHE A 314 11.22 5.90 16.87
C PHE A 314 10.36 6.78 17.77
N VAL A 315 10.76 6.97 19.03
CA VAL A 315 10.01 7.79 20.00
C VAL A 315 9.96 9.24 19.53
N GLU A 316 11.10 9.84 19.19
CA GLU A 316 11.15 11.24 18.76
C GLU A 316 10.33 11.48 17.48
N ARG A 317 10.40 10.56 16.50
CA ARG A 317 9.61 10.64 15.26
C ARG A 317 8.12 10.56 15.53
N ASN A 318 7.66 9.62 16.36
CA ASN A 318 6.23 9.51 16.67
C ASN A 318 5.71 10.69 17.49
N LEU A 319 6.53 11.28 18.37
CA LEU A 319 6.18 12.53 19.06
C LEU A 319 6.06 13.71 18.07
N LEU A 320 6.91 13.76 17.05
CA LEU A 320 6.74 14.75 15.97
C LEU A 320 5.44 14.52 15.18
N PHE A 321 5.07 13.26 14.90
CA PHE A 321 3.79 12.95 14.25
C PHE A 321 2.59 13.42 15.08
N THR A 322 2.67 13.32 16.41
CA THR A 322 1.63 13.87 17.29
C THR A 322 1.58 15.40 17.25
N ASP A 323 2.71 16.10 17.10
CA ASP A 323 2.73 17.57 16.90
C ASP A 323 1.99 17.95 15.61
N ILE A 324 2.22 17.22 14.52
CA ILE A 324 1.55 17.43 13.23
C ILE A 324 0.04 17.22 13.39
N LEU A 325 -0.38 16.11 14.01
CA LEU A 325 -1.80 15.80 14.21
C LEU A 325 -2.50 16.83 15.11
N GLU A 326 -1.84 17.29 16.17
CA GLU A 326 -2.35 18.36 17.04
C GLU A 326 -2.53 19.66 16.25
N SER A 327 -1.58 19.99 15.37
CA SER A 327 -1.65 21.20 14.54
C SER A 327 -2.83 21.20 13.55
N PHE A 328 -3.30 20.01 13.17
CA PHE A 328 -4.50 19.81 12.36
C PHE A 328 -5.78 19.67 13.19
N GLY A 329 -5.70 19.72 14.53
CA GLY A 329 -6.83 19.49 15.42
C GLY A 329 -7.29 18.03 15.50
N CYS A 330 -6.46 17.09 15.03
CA CYS A 330 -6.76 15.66 15.01
C CYS A 330 -6.38 14.93 16.31
N LEU A 331 -5.63 15.59 17.19
CA LEU A 331 -5.14 15.04 18.44
C LEU A 331 -5.15 16.11 19.53
N GLN A 332 -5.55 15.72 20.73
CA GLN A 332 -5.46 16.56 21.93
C GLN A 332 -4.79 15.74 23.05
N TRP A 333 -3.80 16.34 23.71
CA TRP A 333 -3.12 15.72 24.84
C TRP A 333 -3.98 15.81 26.12
N PRO A 334 -4.00 14.75 26.97
CA PRO A 334 -4.64 14.82 28.27
C PRO A 334 -3.97 15.87 29.16
N GLN A 335 -4.71 16.46 30.09
CA GLN A 335 -4.17 17.49 30.97
C GLN A 335 -3.26 16.90 32.05
N VAL A 336 -2.00 17.30 32.04
CA VAL A 336 -0.98 16.81 32.96
C VAL A 336 -0.51 17.91 33.92
N ARG A 337 -0.30 17.56 35.20
CA ARG A 337 0.42 18.40 36.18
C ARG A 337 1.78 17.78 36.47
N PHE A 338 2.83 18.59 36.39
CA PHE A 338 4.15 18.22 36.88
C PHE A 338 4.33 18.76 38.30
N GLY A 339 4.58 17.87 39.25
CA GLY A 339 4.98 18.24 40.60
C GLY A 339 6.29 19.02 40.59
N HIS A 340 6.39 20.03 41.44
CA HIS A 340 7.66 20.71 41.69
C HIS A 340 8.49 19.80 42.59
N SER A 341 9.51 19.13 42.03
CA SER A 341 10.45 18.38 42.87
C SER A 341 11.36 19.38 43.57
N THR A 342 11.19 19.53 44.89
CA THR A 342 12.14 20.21 45.78
C THR A 342 13.19 19.26 46.35
N ALA A 343 13.40 18.08 45.74
CA ALA A 343 14.27 17.06 46.30
C ALA A 343 15.71 17.19 45.76
N GLU A 344 16.65 17.52 46.65
CA GLU A 344 18.11 17.47 46.47
C GLU A 344 18.67 16.06 46.15
N ASN A 345 17.80 15.06 45.96
CA ASN A 345 18.17 13.66 45.73
C ASN A 345 17.52 13.12 44.45
N GLY A 346 17.94 13.58 43.27
CA GLY A 346 17.89 12.87 41.98
C GLY A 346 16.59 12.17 41.53
N SER A 347 15.48 12.35 42.23
CA SER A 347 14.22 11.67 41.95
C SER A 347 13.43 12.48 40.93
N LEU A 348 12.94 11.77 39.91
CA LEU A 348 12.16 12.37 38.84
C LEU A 348 10.88 12.98 39.43
N PRO A 349 10.50 14.21 39.01
CA PRO A 349 9.30 14.87 39.51
C PRO A 349 8.05 14.04 39.22
N ASP A 350 7.20 13.97 40.24
CA ASP A 350 5.92 13.25 40.21
C ASP A 350 4.98 13.87 39.17
N MET A 351 4.31 13.04 38.36
CA MET A 351 3.40 13.48 37.31
C MET A 351 2.00 12.96 37.61
N GLN A 352 1.02 13.86 37.63
CA GLN A 352 -0.38 13.50 37.87
C GLN A 352 -1.25 13.93 36.69
N VAL A 353 -1.97 12.98 36.10
CA VAL A 353 -3.02 13.25 35.10
C VAL A 353 -4.26 13.79 35.84
N ARG A 354 -4.85 14.88 35.34
CA ARG A 354 -5.93 15.59 36.06
C ARG A 354 -7.26 14.84 36.09
N ASP A 355 -7.61 14.16 35.00
CA ASP A 355 -8.82 13.35 34.88
C ASP A 355 -8.47 12.03 34.18
N VAL A 356 -8.71 10.91 34.86
CA VAL A 356 -8.40 9.56 34.39
C VAL A 356 -9.34 9.13 33.25
N ASN A 357 -10.46 9.84 33.05
CA ASN A 357 -11.43 9.55 31.99
C ASN A 357 -11.16 10.33 30.68
N GLU A 358 -10.16 11.22 30.65
CA GLU A 358 -9.76 11.90 29.41
C GLU A 358 -9.13 10.90 28.42
N PRO A 359 -9.34 11.06 27.09
CA PRO A 359 -8.64 10.28 26.08
C PRO A 359 -7.12 10.29 26.30
N GLY A 360 -6.48 9.11 26.25
CA GLY A 360 -5.06 8.93 26.48
C GLY A 360 -4.60 9.01 27.94
N ALA A 361 -5.45 9.42 28.89
CA ALA A 361 -5.06 9.58 30.30
C ALA A 361 -4.58 8.27 30.93
N ARG A 362 -5.32 7.18 30.70
CA ARG A 362 -5.00 5.85 31.22
C ARG A 362 -3.69 5.33 30.66
N GLU A 363 -3.53 5.37 29.35
CA GLU A 363 -2.33 4.93 28.63
C GLU A 363 -1.11 5.73 29.08
N LEU A 364 -1.27 7.04 29.25
CA LEU A 364 -0.21 7.91 29.74
C LEU A 364 0.17 7.57 31.18
N GLN A 365 -0.80 7.40 32.07
CA GLN A 365 -0.58 7.00 33.46
C GLN A 365 0.14 5.64 33.53
N MET A 366 -0.27 4.67 32.72
CA MET A 366 0.38 3.35 32.63
C MET A 366 1.85 3.46 32.22
N ILE A 367 2.21 4.36 31.29
CA ILE A 367 3.60 4.56 30.89
C ILE A 367 4.41 5.14 32.05
N PHE A 368 3.84 6.08 32.82
CA PHE A 368 4.52 6.75 33.94
C PHE A 368 4.60 5.93 35.23
N ASP A 369 3.66 5.01 35.45
CA ASP A 369 3.62 4.12 36.62
C ASP A 369 4.49 2.86 36.45
N ASP A 370 4.99 2.59 35.23
CA ASP A 370 5.80 1.41 34.94
C ASP A 370 7.20 1.53 35.56
N ASP A 371 7.75 0.41 36.06
CA ASP A 371 8.99 0.41 36.86
C ASP A 371 10.20 0.97 36.07
N PRO A 372 10.84 2.07 36.53
CA PRO A 372 11.96 2.70 35.82
C PRO A 372 13.26 1.85 35.79
N GLY A 373 13.24 0.62 36.30
CA GLY A 373 14.41 -0.28 36.40
C GLY A 373 15.09 -0.69 35.08
N SER A 374 14.56 -0.31 33.91
CA SER A 374 15.13 -0.57 32.59
C SER A 374 15.70 0.73 31.99
N MET A 375 16.97 0.77 31.57
CA MET A 375 17.52 1.96 30.89
C MET A 375 16.71 2.43 29.65
N LYS A 376 15.94 1.52 29.03
CA LYS A 376 15.06 1.84 27.90
C LYS A 376 13.76 2.56 28.33
N SER A 377 13.32 2.40 29.58
CA SER A 377 12.12 3.07 30.12
C SER A 377 12.36 4.54 30.40
N MET A 378 13.56 4.85 30.90
CA MET A 378 13.97 6.22 31.18
C MET A 378 13.96 7.12 29.93
N ALA A 379 14.42 6.62 28.78
CA ALA A 379 14.45 7.41 27.54
C ALA A 379 13.04 7.80 27.04
N LEU A 380 12.08 6.87 27.04
CA LEU A 380 10.70 7.18 26.68
C LEU A 380 10.07 8.18 27.66
N LEU A 381 10.27 7.95 28.97
CA LEU A 381 9.74 8.80 30.03
C LEU A 381 10.28 10.24 29.95
N GLU A 382 11.59 10.39 29.72
CA GLU A 382 12.23 11.69 29.54
C GLU A 382 11.73 12.41 28.28
N ALA A 383 11.62 11.70 27.16
CA ALA A 383 11.11 12.25 25.91
C ALA A 383 9.65 12.72 26.04
N LEU A 384 8.78 11.91 26.63
CA LEU A 384 7.38 12.25 26.89
C LEU A 384 7.24 13.43 27.85
N ARG A 385 8.02 13.46 28.94
CA ARG A 385 8.02 14.61 29.88
C ARG A 385 8.48 15.88 29.20
N SER A 386 9.57 15.83 28.44
CA SER A 386 10.09 16.97 27.70
C SER A 386 9.04 17.49 26.70
N HIS A 387 8.41 16.59 25.95
CA HIS A 387 7.34 16.93 25.03
C HIS A 387 6.15 17.59 25.73
N LEU A 388 5.58 16.96 26.76
CA LEU A 388 4.42 17.47 27.48
C LEU A 388 4.70 18.79 28.23
N ARG A 389 5.93 19.02 28.71
CA ARG A 389 6.33 20.31 29.31
C ARG A 389 6.31 21.45 28.31
N ARG A 390 6.70 21.20 27.05
CA ARG A 390 6.61 22.19 25.97
C ARG A 390 5.15 22.55 25.65
N LYS A 391 4.22 21.63 25.89
CA LYS A 391 2.78 21.82 25.64
C LYS A 391 2.04 22.55 26.76
N GLN A 392 2.68 22.83 27.90
CA GLN A 392 2.00 23.54 28.99
C GLN A 392 1.88 25.05 28.69
N PRO A 393 0.68 25.64 28.86
CA PRO A 393 0.49 27.07 28.71
C PRO A 393 1.26 27.82 29.81
N GLY A 394 2.36 28.48 29.44
CA GLY A 394 3.21 29.25 30.35
C GLY A 394 4.72 29.23 30.06
N ASN A 395 5.22 28.33 29.22
CA ASN A 395 6.66 28.21 28.90
C ASN A 395 7.09 28.89 27.58
N CYS A 396 6.17 29.49 26.82
CA CYS A 396 6.51 30.35 25.68
C CYS A 396 6.61 31.81 26.12
N ALA A 397 7.65 32.14 26.89
CA ALA A 397 8.03 33.52 27.15
C ALA A 397 9.54 33.58 27.35
N GLU A 398 10.27 33.97 26.29
CA GLU A 398 11.21 35.10 26.33
C GLU A 398 11.92 35.26 24.98
N THR A 399 12.05 36.53 24.55
CA THR A 399 12.55 37.07 23.26
C THR A 399 11.51 37.05 22.12
N SER A 400 10.92 38.16 21.63
CA SER A 400 11.24 39.58 21.80
C SER A 400 10.03 40.47 21.40
N SER A 401 9.74 41.43 22.29
CA SER A 401 9.21 42.79 22.10
C SER A 401 8.30 43.17 20.90
N SER A 402 7.03 43.43 21.26
CA SER A 402 6.19 44.59 20.91
C SER A 402 5.92 44.97 19.43
N VAL A 403 4.69 44.74 18.96
CA VAL A 403 3.72 45.80 18.58
C VAL A 403 2.32 45.22 18.77
N ALA A 404 1.41 45.99 19.37
CA ALA A 404 0.02 45.62 19.57
C ALA A 404 -0.78 45.82 18.28
N GLU A 405 -1.48 44.78 17.80
CA GLU A 405 -2.67 44.90 16.94
C GLU A 405 -3.41 43.55 16.85
N GLN A 406 -4.67 43.56 17.31
CA GLN A 406 -5.86 42.74 16.97
C GLN A 406 -5.80 41.20 16.76
N PRO A 407 -6.92 40.47 16.99
CA PRO A 407 -6.92 39.00 17.00
C PRO A 407 -6.98 38.47 15.56
N GLU A 408 -5.82 38.33 14.92
CA GLU A 408 -5.70 37.49 13.74
C GLU A 408 -5.66 36.02 14.15
N VAL A 409 -6.48 35.24 13.43
CA VAL A 409 -6.51 33.78 13.39
C VAL A 409 -5.09 33.22 13.50
N TYR A 410 -4.82 32.45 14.56
CA TYR A 410 -3.58 31.67 14.75
C TYR A 410 -3.47 30.63 13.63
N GLY A 411 -3.03 31.08 12.46
CA GLY A 411 -2.78 30.28 11.29
C GLY A 411 -1.27 30.13 11.05
N THR A 412 -0.82 28.89 10.94
CA THR A 412 0.19 28.43 9.97
C THR A 412 1.67 28.85 10.12
N LYS A 413 2.09 29.57 11.16
CA LYS A 413 3.48 30.10 11.20
C LYS A 413 4.58 29.15 11.72
N GLU A 414 4.25 28.13 12.53
CA GLU A 414 5.26 27.22 13.11
C GLU A 414 5.39 25.84 12.42
N ILE A 415 4.51 25.50 11.46
CA ILE A 415 4.47 24.17 10.83
C ILE A 415 5.17 24.17 9.45
N ARG A 416 6.14 25.06 9.26
CA ARG A 416 7.04 25.07 8.08
C ARG A 416 8.36 24.33 8.33
N ASP A 417 8.64 23.95 9.58
CA ASP A 417 9.95 23.42 9.96
C ASP A 417 10.02 21.89 9.99
N PHE A 418 9.15 21.18 9.27
CA PHE A 418 9.37 19.74 9.04
C PHE A 418 10.67 19.52 8.24
N ASP A 419 10.95 20.39 7.26
CA ASP A 419 12.20 20.37 6.49
C ASP A 419 13.42 20.88 7.27
N ALA A 420 13.21 21.53 8.43
CA ALA A 420 14.27 22.12 9.26
C ALA A 420 14.56 21.31 10.53
N CYS A 421 13.70 20.36 10.92
CA CYS A 421 14.00 19.42 11.99
C CYS A 421 15.06 18.41 11.54
N CYS A 422 16.31 18.61 11.96
CA CYS A 422 17.43 17.68 11.80
C CYS A 422 17.26 16.39 12.63
N LEU A 423 16.15 15.68 12.47
CA LEU A 423 16.02 14.32 12.98
C LEU A 423 16.90 13.41 12.14
N GLU A 424 17.90 12.78 12.77
CA GLU A 424 18.62 11.67 12.15
C GLU A 424 17.64 10.50 11.99
N LEU A 425 17.15 10.31 10.77
CA LEU A 425 16.23 9.23 10.46
C LEU A 425 17.02 7.91 10.33
N PRO A 426 16.45 6.76 10.70
CA PRO A 426 17.05 5.47 10.37
C PRO A 426 17.30 5.39 8.86
N ARG A 427 18.47 4.88 8.43
CA ARG A 427 18.86 4.79 7.00
C ARG A 427 17.79 4.20 6.08
N GLY A 428 17.01 3.25 6.58
CA GLY A 428 15.89 2.67 5.83
C GLY A 428 14.79 3.68 5.52
N ILE A 429 14.46 4.54 6.50
CA ILE A 429 13.46 5.61 6.38
C ILE A 429 14.01 6.78 5.57
N GLU A 430 15.28 7.15 5.74
CA GLU A 430 15.95 8.15 4.89
C GLU A 430 15.87 7.77 3.41
N GLY A 431 16.14 6.51 3.09
CA GLY A 431 16.01 6.00 1.72
C GLY A 431 14.58 6.07 1.20
N LEU A 432 13.57 5.77 2.03
CA LEU A 432 12.17 5.91 1.65
C LEU A 432 11.75 7.38 1.47
N GLU A 433 12.32 8.30 2.25
CA GLU A 433 12.07 9.73 2.08
C GLU A 433 12.67 10.29 0.80
N GLU A 434 13.89 9.89 0.48
CA GLU A 434 14.52 10.25 -0.80
C GLU A 434 13.70 9.73 -1.98
N LEU A 435 13.17 8.51 -1.88
CA LEU A 435 12.28 7.93 -2.89
C LEU A 435 10.97 8.73 -3.02
N TYR A 436 10.32 9.09 -1.91
CA TYR A 436 9.12 9.92 -1.93
C TYR A 436 9.38 11.30 -2.55
N ARG A 437 10.49 11.96 -2.18
CA ARG A 437 10.88 13.25 -2.77
C ARG A 437 11.16 13.14 -4.26
N THR A 438 11.86 12.08 -4.68
CA THR A 438 12.13 11.79 -6.10
C THR A 438 10.82 11.60 -6.87
N TRP A 439 9.88 10.85 -6.30
CA TRP A 439 8.54 10.67 -6.86
C TRP A 439 7.81 12.01 -7.08
N ILE A 440 7.79 12.88 -6.07
CA ILE A 440 7.16 14.21 -6.19
C ILE A 440 7.84 15.04 -7.28
N ALA A 441 9.17 15.03 -7.34
CA ALA A 441 9.94 15.78 -8.33
C ALA A 441 9.70 15.27 -9.77
N GLU A 442 9.75 13.95 -9.99
CA GLU A 442 9.45 13.33 -11.30
C GLU A 442 8.04 13.69 -11.79
N ARG A 443 7.05 13.66 -10.88
CA ARG A 443 5.67 14.03 -11.20
C ARG A 443 5.54 15.51 -11.59
N GLN A 444 6.17 16.42 -10.85
CA GLN A 444 6.11 17.85 -11.16
C GLN A 444 6.66 18.14 -12.56
N CYS A 445 7.74 17.45 -12.96
CA CYS A 445 8.29 17.55 -14.30
C CYS A 445 7.33 17.05 -15.40
N LEU A 446 6.54 16.00 -15.13
CA LEU A 446 5.58 15.43 -16.10
C LEU A 446 4.32 16.27 -16.29
N ASN A 447 3.92 17.07 -15.29
CA ASN A 447 2.75 17.95 -15.38
C ASN A 447 3.03 19.28 -16.10
N VAL A 448 4.30 19.56 -16.44
CA VAL A 448 4.75 20.79 -17.13
C VAL A 448 4.91 20.56 -18.65
N THR A 449 4.78 19.32 -19.12
CA THR A 449 4.80 18.91 -20.53
C THR A 449 3.42 18.49 -21.00
#